data_AF-K2KHT2-F1
#
_entry.id   AF-K2KHT2-F1
#
_cell.length_a   1.000
_cell.length_b   1.000
_cell.length_c   1.000
_cell.angle_alpha   90.00
_cell.angle_beta   90.00
_cell.angle_gamma   90.00
#
_symmetry.space_group_name_H-M   'P 1'
#
loop_
_entity.id
_entity.type
_entity.pdbx_description
1 polymer ?
#
loop_
_entity_poly.entity_id
_entity_poly.type
_entity_poly.pdbx_seq_one_letter_code
_entity_poly.pdbx_strand_id
1 'polypeptide(L)'
;MSGRQGQKKLFDYLQEKERKNTNFTMSQLVDSVGWKPSTFQTYLNKGQLTQFVNKVGRDKFEAINTLDINFVEFKKRLSQSKHFQELGHKCKSPLAKALLKKSKDNMMLALELYNRPSLENKLDGFVLLFCAAWEQLFKSILIEKQGENFIYEKSNKHGIRKTITLRKCLENLYDERSQIRKNIERIAEWRDKAVHLLMPELQALASRVFQSGVLNYSSEFEKYAEVPFISSQHTGMMSLVGDFKLPPESTLKTLYGEAAEEIFELADTLKGEIEATDDIGFAIPLRVSLVFAKEEGDEQIVIAKASGSAEDLQNLRKAMIVEKHVDPDKSHPFSQKGLMKAVNERLWQDLDDEALRKKLPKQNQQGKPALNSHCIQACIMKLGWKKNNNDFHYHSKMSDRHQYSDAAVVALVKKIKKDDSFVARSKASK
;
A
#
# COMPACT_ATOMS: atom_id res chain seq x y z
N MET A 1 -11.87 21.57 -38.56
CA MET A 1 -12.27 20.46 -37.65
C MET A 1 -11.46 19.16 -37.81
N SER A 2 -10.70 18.94 -38.89
CA SER A 2 -9.94 17.70 -39.13
C SER A 2 -8.76 17.42 -38.16
N GLY A 3 -8.07 18.44 -37.63
CA GLY A 3 -6.85 18.23 -36.82
C GLY A 3 -7.07 17.62 -35.42
N ARG A 4 -8.21 17.91 -34.77
CA ARG A 4 -8.47 17.48 -33.38
C ARG A 4 -8.78 15.98 -33.28
N GLN A 5 -9.43 15.42 -34.29
CA GLN A 5 -9.77 14.00 -34.35
C GLN A 5 -8.53 13.14 -34.63
N GLY A 6 -7.62 13.60 -35.50
CA GLY A 6 -6.35 12.91 -35.76
C GLY A 6 -5.42 12.89 -34.54
N GLN A 7 -5.33 13.99 -33.79
CA GLN A 7 -4.52 14.02 -32.55
C GLN A 7 -5.02 13.04 -31.49
N LYS A 8 -6.35 12.87 -31.37
CA LYS A 8 -6.94 11.91 -30.44
C LYS A 8 -6.61 10.47 -30.83
N LYS A 9 -6.78 10.13 -32.10
CA LYS A 9 -6.40 8.81 -32.62
C LYS A 9 -4.91 8.49 -32.42
N LEU A 10 -4.04 9.50 -32.59
CA LEU A 10 -2.62 9.34 -32.30
C LEU A 10 -2.38 9.00 -30.83
N PHE A 11 -3.01 9.74 -29.92
CA PHE A 11 -2.87 9.50 -28.49
C PHE A 11 -3.32 8.09 -28.10
N ASP A 12 -4.52 7.70 -28.55
CA ASP A 12 -5.09 6.39 -28.25
C ASP A 12 -4.20 5.26 -28.81
N TYR A 13 -3.67 5.43 -30.03
CA TYR A 13 -2.75 4.46 -30.65
C TYR A 13 -1.43 4.32 -29.90
N LEU A 14 -0.82 5.44 -29.47
CA LEU A 14 0.45 5.41 -28.72
C LEU A 14 0.27 4.78 -27.34
N GLN A 15 -0.83 5.10 -26.64
CA GLN A 15 -1.15 4.46 -25.37
C GLN A 15 -1.33 2.95 -25.51
N GLU A 16 -2.00 2.49 -26.56
CA GLU A 16 -2.15 1.06 -26.82
C GLU A 16 -0.81 0.37 -27.04
N LYS A 17 0.08 1.01 -27.82
CA LYS A 17 1.41 0.46 -28.14
C LYS A 17 2.33 0.42 -26.94
N GLU A 18 2.30 1.44 -26.09
CA GLU A 18 3.06 1.50 -24.85
C GLU A 18 2.54 0.46 -23.84
N ARG A 19 1.22 0.31 -23.66
CA ARG A 19 0.63 -0.73 -22.78
C ARG A 19 1.04 -2.15 -23.19
N LYS A 20 1.09 -2.41 -24.50
CA LYS A 20 1.44 -3.72 -25.05
C LYS A 20 2.95 -3.93 -25.18
N ASN A 21 3.76 -2.88 -24.93
CA ASN A 21 5.20 -2.86 -25.18
C ASN A 21 5.57 -3.39 -26.59
N THR A 22 4.84 -2.91 -27.62
CA THR A 22 5.03 -3.36 -29.01
C THR A 22 5.52 -2.24 -29.91
N ASN A 23 6.48 -2.57 -30.77
CA ASN A 23 6.99 -1.66 -31.79
C ASN A 23 5.97 -1.47 -32.94
N PHE A 24 6.06 -0.34 -33.63
CA PHE A 24 5.27 -0.04 -34.82
C PHE A 24 6.10 0.64 -35.91
N THR A 25 5.61 0.61 -37.15
CA THR A 25 6.22 1.29 -38.30
C THR A 25 5.55 2.62 -38.59
N MET A 26 6.19 3.46 -39.42
CA MET A 26 5.59 4.72 -39.87
C MET A 26 4.27 4.48 -40.63
N SER A 27 4.22 3.46 -41.50
CA SER A 27 3.01 3.13 -42.27
C SER A 27 1.84 2.78 -41.34
N GLN A 28 2.06 1.91 -40.36
CA GLN A 28 1.04 1.47 -39.41
C GLN A 28 0.42 2.63 -38.61
N LEU A 29 1.26 3.59 -38.17
CA LEU A 29 0.77 4.76 -37.44
C LEU A 29 -0.01 5.70 -38.36
N VAL A 30 0.50 5.96 -39.56
CA VAL A 30 -0.15 6.88 -40.50
C VAL A 30 -1.53 6.35 -40.91
N ASP A 31 -1.64 5.05 -41.15
CA ASP A 31 -2.89 4.37 -41.49
C ASP A 31 -3.89 4.36 -40.33
N SER A 32 -3.44 4.09 -39.10
CA SER A 32 -4.32 4.05 -37.92
C SER A 32 -4.85 5.44 -37.54
N VAL A 33 -3.99 6.46 -37.64
CA VAL A 33 -4.31 7.84 -37.27
C VAL A 33 -5.05 8.58 -38.39
N GLY A 34 -4.91 8.13 -39.64
CA GLY A 34 -5.46 8.78 -40.84
C GLY A 34 -4.67 10.04 -41.22
N TRP A 35 -3.35 10.01 -41.01
CA TRP A 35 -2.44 11.09 -41.38
C TRP A 35 -1.88 10.89 -42.79
N LYS A 36 -1.19 11.90 -43.33
CA LYS A 36 -0.33 11.69 -44.50
C LYS A 36 1.09 11.34 -44.01
N PRO A 37 1.87 10.54 -44.77
CA PRO A 37 3.27 10.29 -44.46
C PRO A 37 4.09 11.57 -44.20
N SER A 38 3.82 12.63 -44.97
CA SER A 38 4.46 13.95 -44.79
C SER A 38 4.12 14.62 -43.46
N THR A 39 2.92 14.37 -42.91
CA THR A 39 2.51 14.89 -41.60
C THR A 39 3.34 14.24 -40.49
N PHE A 40 3.48 12.92 -40.51
CA PHE A 40 4.33 12.21 -39.53
C PHE A 40 5.78 12.69 -39.59
N GLN A 41 6.36 12.76 -40.80
CA GLN A 41 7.74 13.27 -40.97
C GLN A 41 7.88 14.72 -40.48
N THR A 42 6.89 15.58 -40.72
CA THR A 42 6.91 16.97 -40.23
C THR A 42 6.95 17.02 -38.70
N TYR A 43 6.09 16.25 -38.03
CA TYR A 43 6.02 16.21 -36.57
C TYR A 43 7.28 15.57 -35.95
N LEU A 44 7.86 14.57 -36.62
CA LEU A 44 9.09 13.91 -36.21
C LEU A 44 10.30 14.84 -36.37
N ASN A 45 10.47 15.46 -37.54
CA ASN A 45 11.58 16.38 -37.84
C ASN A 45 11.54 17.65 -36.98
N LYS A 46 10.33 18.12 -36.62
CA LYS A 46 10.15 19.25 -35.70
C LYS A 46 10.35 18.87 -34.22
N GLY A 47 10.68 17.61 -33.90
CA GLY A 47 10.90 17.14 -32.53
C GLY A 47 9.63 17.12 -31.66
N GLN A 48 8.45 17.11 -32.27
CA GLN A 48 7.18 17.13 -31.52
C GLN A 48 6.74 15.74 -31.09
N LEU A 49 7.06 14.73 -31.90
CA LEU A 49 6.79 13.33 -31.59
C LEU A 49 7.87 12.69 -30.72
N THR A 50 9.06 13.29 -30.62
CA THR A 50 10.19 12.69 -29.89
C THR A 50 9.96 12.56 -28.39
N GLN A 51 8.99 13.28 -27.82
CA GLN A 51 8.57 13.10 -26.42
C GLN A 51 7.76 11.81 -26.20
N PHE A 52 7.14 11.31 -27.26
CA PHE A 52 6.18 10.21 -27.23
C PHE A 52 6.58 9.00 -28.06
N VAL A 53 7.56 9.18 -28.94
CA VAL A 53 7.97 8.20 -29.95
C VAL A 53 9.47 8.19 -30.06
N ASN A 54 10.08 7.05 -29.76
CA ASN A 54 11.50 6.80 -29.95
C ASN A 54 11.74 5.95 -31.20
N LYS A 55 12.88 6.17 -31.85
CA LYS A 55 13.31 5.39 -33.00
C LYS A 55 14.26 4.28 -32.55
N VAL A 56 13.83 3.04 -32.68
CA VAL A 56 14.56 1.83 -32.21
C VAL A 56 15.28 1.11 -33.35
N GLY A 57 14.95 1.45 -34.61
CA GLY A 57 15.61 0.87 -35.78
C GLY A 57 15.21 1.55 -37.09
N ARG A 58 15.54 0.89 -38.22
CA ARG A 58 15.11 1.33 -39.55
C ARG A 58 13.60 1.12 -39.67
N ASP A 59 12.86 2.23 -39.72
CA ASP A 59 11.38 2.26 -39.75
C ASP A 59 10.70 1.49 -38.61
N LYS A 60 11.34 1.47 -37.42
CA LYS A 60 10.78 0.88 -36.20
C LYS A 60 10.77 1.91 -35.08
N PHE A 61 9.61 2.09 -34.48
CA PHE A 61 9.34 3.06 -33.43
C PHE A 61 8.69 2.40 -32.22
N GLU A 62 8.97 2.94 -31.04
CA GLU A 62 8.33 2.58 -29.77
C GLU A 62 7.59 3.81 -29.21
N ALA A 63 6.50 3.57 -28.49
CA ALA A 63 5.73 4.63 -27.81
C ALA A 63 6.19 4.74 -26.35
N ILE A 64 6.34 5.97 -25.84
CA ILE A 64 6.76 6.25 -24.47
C ILE A 64 5.99 7.45 -23.89
N ASN A 65 5.91 7.55 -22.56
CA ASN A 65 5.38 8.71 -21.82
C ASN A 65 3.94 9.09 -22.18
N THR A 66 3.10 8.13 -22.58
CA THR A 66 1.69 8.35 -22.88
C THR A 66 0.73 7.78 -21.85
N LEU A 67 1.17 6.84 -21.00
CA LEU A 67 0.31 6.21 -19.99
C LEU A 67 -0.07 7.15 -18.83
N ASP A 68 0.85 8.03 -18.43
CA ASP A 68 0.70 8.89 -17.25
C ASP A 68 0.06 10.25 -17.53
N ILE A 69 -0.35 10.51 -18.78
CA ILE A 69 -0.91 11.80 -19.20
C ILE A 69 -2.29 11.60 -19.80
N ASN A 70 -3.13 12.62 -19.73
CA ASN A 70 -4.43 12.63 -20.40
C ASN A 70 -4.36 13.27 -21.79
N PHE A 71 -5.42 13.13 -22.59
CA PHE A 71 -5.45 13.67 -23.96
C PHE A 71 -5.26 15.20 -24.03
N VAL A 72 -5.72 15.94 -23.01
CA VAL A 72 -5.55 17.40 -22.96
C VAL A 72 -4.08 17.75 -22.81
N GLU A 73 -3.37 17.05 -21.93
CA GLU A 73 -1.94 17.23 -21.71
C GLU A 73 -1.10 16.77 -22.91
N PHE A 74 -1.44 15.62 -23.50
CA PHE A 74 -0.83 15.15 -24.74
C PHE A 74 -0.94 16.20 -25.86
N LYS A 75 -2.14 16.76 -26.05
CA LYS A 75 -2.38 17.81 -27.04
C LYS A 75 -1.57 19.07 -26.76
N LYS A 76 -1.42 19.46 -25.49
CA LYS A 76 -0.59 20.62 -25.08
C LYS A 76 0.87 20.39 -25.45
N ARG A 77 1.42 19.22 -25.13
CA ARG A 77 2.80 18.82 -25.42
C ARG A 77 3.07 18.65 -26.92
N LEU A 78 2.07 18.21 -27.69
CA LEU A 78 2.17 18.03 -29.15
C LEU A 78 2.05 19.35 -29.96
N SER A 79 1.59 20.45 -29.35
CA SER A 79 1.40 21.74 -30.04
C SER A 79 2.71 22.46 -30.36
N GLN A 80 2.86 23.04 -31.56
CA GLN A 80 4.04 23.84 -31.99
C GLN A 80 4.13 25.20 -31.27
N SER A 81 3.05 25.61 -30.61
CA SER A 81 3.02 26.91 -29.96
C SER A 81 3.90 26.85 -28.71
N LYS A 82 5.02 27.59 -28.75
CA LYS A 82 5.81 27.97 -27.57
C LYS A 82 5.00 28.74 -26.50
N HIS A 83 3.69 28.94 -26.67
CA HIS A 83 2.82 29.26 -25.54
C HIS A 83 2.68 28.04 -24.65
N PHE A 84 3.70 27.82 -23.82
CA PHE A 84 3.47 27.33 -22.48
C PHE A 84 2.30 28.16 -21.93
N GLN A 85 1.12 27.54 -21.84
CA GLN A 85 -0.01 28.18 -21.20
C GLN A 85 0.35 28.31 -19.73
N GLU A 86 0.91 29.46 -19.39
CA GLU A 86 1.35 29.78 -18.05
C GLU A 86 0.23 29.50 -17.05
N LEU A 87 0.59 29.05 -15.85
CA LEU A 87 -0.40 28.80 -14.80
C LEU A 87 -1.31 30.04 -14.63
N GLY A 88 -2.62 29.81 -14.71
CA GLY A 88 -3.63 30.86 -14.69
C GLY A 88 -3.84 31.60 -16.01
N HIS A 89 -3.47 31.02 -17.16
CA HIS A 89 -3.76 31.61 -18.48
C HIS A 89 -5.26 31.85 -18.74
N LYS A 90 -6.17 31.15 -18.04
CA LYS A 90 -7.61 31.35 -18.12
C LYS A 90 -8.15 32.43 -17.18
N CYS A 91 -7.38 32.80 -16.16
CA CYS A 91 -7.79 33.83 -15.22
C CYS A 91 -7.79 35.18 -15.95
N LYS A 92 -8.94 35.85 -15.97
CA LYS A 92 -9.11 37.18 -16.56
C LYS A 92 -8.52 38.25 -15.64
N SER A 93 -8.63 38.08 -14.32
CA SER A 93 -8.04 39.01 -13.34
C SER A 93 -6.55 38.70 -13.13
N PRO A 94 -5.68 39.71 -13.20
CA PRO A 94 -4.28 39.58 -12.80
C PRO A 94 -4.12 39.13 -11.35
N LEU A 95 -5.00 39.58 -10.46
CA LEU A 95 -5.00 39.17 -9.05
C LEU A 95 -5.36 37.70 -8.90
N ALA A 96 -6.39 37.22 -9.61
CA ALA A 96 -6.76 35.80 -9.60
C ALA A 96 -5.60 34.92 -10.09
N LYS A 97 -4.90 35.33 -11.16
CA LYS A 97 -3.71 34.63 -11.66
C LYS A 97 -2.57 34.61 -10.64
N ALA A 98 -2.30 35.73 -9.97
CA ALA A 98 -1.27 35.80 -8.94
C ALA A 98 -1.59 34.94 -7.71
N LEU A 99 -2.85 34.94 -7.28
CA LEU A 99 -3.33 34.10 -6.16
C LEU A 99 -3.23 32.62 -6.49
N LEU A 100 -3.58 32.20 -7.72
CA LEU A 100 -3.46 30.80 -8.14
C LEU A 100 -2.01 30.31 -8.09
N LYS A 101 -1.05 31.13 -8.53
CA LYS A 101 0.38 30.80 -8.44
C LYS A 101 0.86 30.68 -7.00
N LYS A 102 0.56 31.69 -6.17
CA LYS A 102 0.91 31.67 -4.73
C LYS A 102 0.30 30.47 -4.00
N SER A 103 -0.94 30.13 -4.36
CA SER A 103 -1.66 28.99 -3.81
C SER A 103 -0.91 27.68 -4.07
N LYS A 104 -0.48 27.47 -5.33
CA LYS A 104 0.38 26.33 -5.71
C LYS A 104 1.66 26.29 -4.88
N ASP A 105 2.39 27.39 -4.81
CA ASP A 105 3.68 27.46 -4.12
C ASP A 105 3.52 27.20 -2.61
N ASN A 106 2.47 27.73 -1.99
CA ASN A 106 2.17 27.49 -0.57
C ASN A 106 1.83 26.03 -0.29
N MET A 107 1.05 25.38 -1.15
CA MET A 107 0.75 23.95 -0.96
C MET A 107 1.99 23.09 -1.15
N MET A 108 2.85 23.40 -2.12
CA MET A 108 4.12 22.70 -2.29
C MET A 108 5.02 22.86 -1.07
N LEU A 109 5.15 24.09 -0.54
CA LEU A 109 5.93 24.35 0.65
C LEU A 109 5.34 23.64 1.89
N ALA A 110 4.02 23.55 2.01
CA ALA A 110 3.38 22.79 3.09
C ALA A 110 3.83 21.31 3.06
N LEU A 111 3.81 20.68 1.88
CA LEU A 111 4.26 19.30 1.69
C LEU A 111 5.74 19.12 1.98
N GLU A 112 6.58 20.05 1.53
CA GLU A 112 8.01 20.03 1.83
C GLU A 112 8.30 20.14 3.33
N LEU A 113 7.59 21.03 4.05
CA LEU A 113 7.75 21.17 5.49
C LEU A 113 7.31 19.91 6.23
N TYR A 114 6.17 19.34 5.86
CA TYR A 114 5.65 18.13 6.50
C TYR A 114 6.61 16.94 6.36
N ASN A 115 7.27 16.82 5.21
CA ASN A 115 8.21 15.74 4.94
C ASN A 115 9.60 15.92 5.55
N ARG A 116 9.90 17.05 6.21
CA ARG A 116 11.17 17.23 6.93
C ARG A 116 11.08 16.56 8.31
N PRO A 117 11.72 15.39 8.52
CA PRO A 117 11.51 14.63 9.74
C PRO A 117 12.06 15.32 11.00
N SER A 118 13.13 16.12 10.83
CA SER A 118 13.85 16.82 11.89
C SER A 118 13.18 18.10 12.39
N LEU A 119 12.05 18.51 11.80
CA LEU A 119 11.38 19.76 12.15
C LEU A 119 10.25 19.50 13.16
N GLU A 120 10.41 19.99 14.39
CA GLU A 120 9.44 19.77 15.47
C GLU A 120 8.09 20.44 15.18
N ASN A 121 8.10 21.67 14.67
CA ASN A 121 6.90 22.45 14.33
C ASN A 121 6.37 22.20 12.91
N LYS A 122 6.70 21.05 12.30
CA LYS A 122 6.27 20.74 10.92
C LYS A 122 4.76 20.68 10.75
N LEU A 123 4.03 20.26 11.79
CA LEU A 123 2.56 20.21 11.76
C LEU A 123 1.97 21.63 11.70
N ASP A 124 2.53 22.55 12.49
CA ASP A 124 2.13 23.96 12.53
C ASP A 124 2.38 24.66 11.20
N GLY A 125 3.61 24.48 10.69
CA GLY A 125 4.01 25.01 9.38
C GLY A 125 3.13 24.47 8.26
N PHE A 126 2.79 23.17 8.30
CA PHE A 126 1.87 22.56 7.36
C PHE A 126 0.48 23.21 7.42
N VAL A 127 -0.14 23.29 8.60
CA VAL A 127 -1.52 23.79 8.76
C VAL A 127 -1.63 25.26 8.31
N LEU A 128 -0.65 26.09 8.65
CA LEU A 128 -0.62 27.49 8.23
C LEU A 128 -0.58 27.64 6.70
N LEU A 129 0.36 26.95 6.05
CA LEU A 129 0.53 27.02 4.60
C LEU A 129 -0.61 26.35 3.85
N PHE A 130 -1.11 25.23 4.36
CA PHE A 130 -2.28 24.52 3.84
C PHE A 130 -3.50 25.44 3.79
N CYS A 131 -3.82 26.10 4.90
CA CYS A 131 -4.95 27.03 4.97
C CYS A 131 -4.74 28.23 4.02
N ALA A 132 -3.53 28.78 3.96
CA ALA A 132 -3.20 29.87 3.04
C ALA A 132 -3.34 29.46 1.57
N ALA A 133 -2.91 28.25 1.22
CA ALA A 133 -3.03 27.71 -0.13
C ALA A 133 -4.51 27.59 -0.55
N TRP A 134 -5.34 26.95 0.27
CA TRP A 134 -6.78 26.84 0.00
C TRP A 134 -7.47 28.21 -0.09
N GLU A 135 -7.16 29.13 0.82
CA GLU A 135 -7.76 30.46 0.82
C GLU A 135 -7.44 31.23 -0.47
N GLN A 136 -6.18 31.15 -0.93
CA GLN A 136 -5.75 31.78 -2.18
C GLN A 136 -6.37 31.13 -3.41
N LEU A 137 -6.50 29.79 -3.43
CA LEU A 137 -7.19 29.07 -4.51
C LEU A 137 -8.64 29.51 -4.62
N PHE A 138 -9.37 29.49 -3.50
CA PHE A 138 -10.77 29.87 -3.48
C PHE A 138 -11.00 31.33 -3.82
N LYS A 139 -10.15 32.24 -3.34
CA LYS A 139 -10.22 33.65 -3.76
C LYS A 139 -10.01 33.80 -5.26
N SER A 140 -9.05 33.08 -5.85
CA SER A 140 -8.87 33.07 -7.30
C SER A 140 -10.16 32.61 -8.02
N ILE A 141 -10.76 31.50 -7.59
CA ILE A 141 -12.00 30.97 -8.14
C ILE A 141 -13.16 31.98 -8.01
N LEU A 142 -13.32 32.59 -6.84
CA LEU A 142 -14.39 33.55 -6.56
C LEU A 142 -14.23 34.84 -7.36
N ILE A 143 -13.00 35.35 -7.53
CA ILE A 143 -12.73 36.51 -8.39
C ILE A 143 -13.19 36.23 -9.83
N GLU A 144 -12.88 35.05 -10.37
CA GLU A 144 -13.28 34.70 -11.75
C GLU A 144 -14.79 34.44 -11.89
N LYS A 145 -15.48 34.00 -10.82
CA LYS A 145 -16.93 33.76 -10.83
C LYS A 145 -17.77 35.01 -10.57
N GLN A 146 -17.37 35.85 -9.62
CA GLN A 146 -18.20 36.92 -9.04
C GLN A 146 -17.53 38.31 -9.12
N GLY A 147 -16.30 38.40 -9.63
CA GLY A 147 -15.55 39.64 -9.77
C GLY A 147 -14.66 39.97 -8.58
N GLU A 148 -13.68 40.84 -8.82
CA GLU A 148 -12.62 41.12 -7.85
C GLU A 148 -13.10 41.78 -6.56
N ASN A 149 -14.16 42.59 -6.62
CA ASN A 149 -14.72 43.25 -5.45
C ASN A 149 -15.34 42.27 -4.44
N PHE A 150 -15.74 41.06 -4.88
CA PHE A 150 -16.40 40.08 -4.02
C PHE A 150 -15.51 39.61 -2.86
N ILE A 151 -14.20 39.53 -3.08
CA ILE A 151 -13.26 39.04 -2.06
C ILE A 151 -12.90 40.09 -1.01
N TYR A 152 -13.39 41.33 -1.11
CA TYR A 152 -13.11 42.41 -0.16
C TYR A 152 -14.28 42.63 0.79
N GLU A 153 -13.97 42.77 2.07
CA GLU A 153 -14.91 43.21 3.09
C GLU A 153 -15.07 44.73 3.08
N LYS A 154 -16.11 45.22 3.77
CA LYS A 154 -16.31 46.66 3.97
C LYS A 154 -15.06 47.27 4.62
N SER A 155 -14.65 48.44 4.13
CA SER A 155 -13.48 49.15 4.66
C SER A 155 -13.64 49.42 6.16
N ASN A 156 -12.56 49.21 6.90
CA ASN A 156 -12.51 49.66 8.30
C ASN A 156 -12.47 51.19 8.38
N LYS A 157 -12.61 51.73 9.61
CA LYS A 157 -12.55 53.19 9.90
C LYS A 157 -11.30 53.90 9.34
N HIS A 158 -10.23 53.16 9.05
CA HIS A 158 -8.96 53.65 8.48
C HIS A 158 -8.84 53.47 6.94
N GLY A 159 -9.92 53.11 6.24
CA GLY A 159 -9.92 52.95 4.78
C GLY A 159 -9.27 51.66 4.25
N ILE A 160 -8.70 50.82 5.12
CA ILE A 160 -8.10 49.53 4.73
C ILE A 160 -9.20 48.49 4.50
N ARG A 161 -9.24 47.92 3.30
CA ARG A 161 -10.13 46.79 2.95
C ARG A 161 -9.47 45.48 3.35
N LYS A 162 -10.13 44.70 4.20
CA LYS A 162 -9.75 43.31 4.49
C LYS A 162 -10.29 42.40 3.39
N THR A 163 -9.64 41.26 3.18
CA THR A 163 -10.18 40.22 2.28
C THR A 163 -10.97 39.19 3.08
N ILE A 164 -11.95 38.55 2.46
CA ILE A 164 -12.74 37.49 3.08
C ILE A 164 -11.86 36.36 3.59
N THR A 165 -12.27 35.68 4.66
CA THR A 165 -11.51 34.58 5.28
C THR A 165 -11.72 33.26 4.53
N LEU A 166 -10.87 32.27 4.79
CA LEU A 166 -11.05 30.89 4.32
C LEU A 166 -12.46 30.34 4.61
N ARG A 167 -12.98 30.55 5.82
CA ARG A 167 -14.33 30.07 6.22
C ARG A 167 -15.43 30.67 5.32
N LYS A 168 -15.38 31.99 5.08
CA LYS A 168 -16.30 32.66 4.15
C LYS A 168 -16.15 32.16 2.72
N CYS A 169 -14.93 31.84 2.29
CA CYS A 169 -14.70 31.26 0.96
C CYS A 169 -15.36 29.87 0.84
N LEU A 170 -15.25 29.03 1.87
CA LEU A 170 -15.85 27.69 1.93
C LEU A 170 -17.38 27.74 1.88
N GLU A 171 -18.00 28.63 2.67
CA GLU A 171 -19.46 28.86 2.67
C GLU A 171 -19.99 29.20 1.27
N ASN A 172 -19.20 29.88 0.44
CA ASN A 172 -19.60 30.27 -0.92
C ASN A 172 -19.34 29.19 -1.98
N LEU A 173 -18.50 28.20 -1.70
CA LEU A 173 -18.06 27.20 -2.68
C LEU A 173 -18.54 25.79 -2.39
N TYR A 174 -18.87 25.46 -1.14
CA TYR A 174 -19.28 24.12 -0.72
C TYR A 174 -20.48 24.16 0.23
N ASP A 175 -21.38 23.20 0.03
CA ASP A 175 -22.47 22.92 0.96
C ASP A 175 -21.94 22.44 2.32
N GLU A 176 -22.70 22.67 3.39
CA GLU A 176 -22.35 22.29 4.77
C GLU A 176 -22.15 20.77 4.96
N ARG A 177 -22.75 19.95 4.09
CA ARG A 177 -22.63 18.49 4.15
C ARG A 177 -21.37 17.96 3.45
N SER A 178 -20.62 18.83 2.76
CA SER A 178 -19.41 18.43 2.03
C SER A 178 -18.32 17.94 2.97
N GLN A 179 -17.84 16.72 2.75
CA GLN A 179 -16.72 16.15 3.52
C GLN A 179 -15.40 16.89 3.25
N ILE A 180 -15.23 17.39 2.03
CA ILE A 180 -14.10 18.26 1.65
C ILE A 180 -14.13 19.54 2.49
N ARG A 181 -15.31 20.14 2.66
CA ARG A 181 -15.48 21.35 3.49
C ARG A 181 -15.11 21.06 4.94
N LYS A 182 -15.65 19.97 5.52
CA LYS A 182 -15.36 19.55 6.89
C LYS A 182 -13.86 19.29 7.12
N ASN A 183 -13.18 18.68 6.15
CA ASN A 183 -11.73 18.48 6.21
C ASN A 183 -10.99 19.81 6.34
N ILE A 184 -11.27 20.77 5.46
CA ILE A 184 -10.60 22.07 5.44
C ILE A 184 -10.97 22.88 6.68
N GLU A 185 -12.23 22.85 7.12
CA GLU A 185 -12.69 23.51 8.35
C GLU A 185 -11.97 22.96 9.57
N ARG A 186 -11.80 21.64 9.67
CA ARG A 186 -11.03 21.01 10.75
C ARG A 186 -9.58 21.48 10.77
N ILE A 187 -8.90 21.47 9.62
CA ILE A 187 -7.51 21.94 9.56
C ILE A 187 -7.43 23.44 9.91
N ALA A 188 -8.41 24.24 9.49
CA ALA A 188 -8.51 25.65 9.88
C ALA A 188 -8.80 25.85 11.37
N GLU A 189 -9.54 24.96 12.02
CA GLU A 189 -9.71 24.95 13.47
C GLU A 189 -8.39 24.67 14.19
N TRP A 190 -7.58 23.73 13.69
CA TRP A 190 -6.25 23.51 14.25
C TRP A 190 -5.36 24.73 14.13
N ARG A 191 -5.43 25.43 12.99
CA ARG A 191 -4.75 26.73 12.80
C ARG A 191 -5.17 27.77 13.84
N ASP A 192 -6.47 27.85 14.12
CA ASP A 192 -7.04 28.91 14.94
C ASP A 192 -6.94 28.63 16.44
N LYS A 193 -7.03 27.36 16.86
CA LYS A 193 -7.20 26.94 18.26
C LYS A 193 -6.07 26.06 18.81
N ALA A 194 -5.32 25.37 17.96
CA ALA A 194 -4.48 24.26 18.40
C ALA A 194 -3.07 24.25 17.81
N VAL A 195 -2.59 25.33 17.16
CA VAL A 195 -1.20 25.41 16.67
C VAL A 195 -0.19 25.20 17.80
N HIS A 196 -0.54 25.50 19.06
CA HIS A 196 0.34 25.24 20.20
C HIS A 196 0.22 23.83 20.79
N LEU A 197 -0.79 23.07 20.38
CA LEU A 197 -1.14 21.75 20.94
C LEU A 197 -1.06 20.64 19.90
N LEU A 198 -0.73 20.98 18.65
CA LEU A 198 -0.56 20.02 17.56
C LEU A 198 0.81 19.33 17.69
N MET A 199 0.94 18.53 18.75
CA MET A 199 2.20 17.90 19.12
C MET A 199 2.55 16.72 18.20
N PRO A 200 3.84 16.33 18.09
CA PRO A 200 4.28 15.24 17.24
C PRO A 200 3.52 13.92 17.45
N GLU A 201 3.01 13.66 18.64
CA GLU A 201 2.22 12.49 19.00
C GLU A 201 0.89 12.42 18.25
N LEU A 202 0.34 13.56 17.85
CA LEU A 202 -0.87 13.63 17.04
C LEU A 202 -0.60 13.41 15.55
N GLN A 203 0.67 13.39 15.13
CA GLN A 203 1.05 13.28 13.71
C GLN A 203 0.37 12.09 13.04
N ALA A 204 0.27 10.94 13.72
CA ALA A 204 -0.32 9.74 13.16
C ALA A 204 -1.80 9.93 12.76
N LEU A 205 -2.59 10.60 13.59
CA LEU A 205 -4.00 10.92 13.30
C LEU A 205 -4.12 12.11 12.35
N ALA A 206 -3.40 13.19 12.61
CA ALA A 206 -3.43 14.42 11.80
C ALA A 206 -3.02 14.14 10.34
N SER A 207 -2.05 13.24 10.13
CA SER A 207 -1.59 12.85 8.78
C SER A 207 -2.73 12.33 7.88
N ARG A 208 -3.76 11.69 8.45
CA ARG A 208 -4.88 11.13 7.69
C ARG A 208 -5.78 12.23 7.16
N VAL A 209 -6.05 13.24 7.99
CA VAL A 209 -6.82 14.43 7.61
C VAL A 209 -6.03 15.29 6.62
N PHE A 210 -4.73 15.47 6.85
CA PHE A 210 -3.85 16.21 5.94
C PHE A 210 -3.75 15.58 4.56
N GLN A 211 -3.55 14.26 4.48
CA GLN A 211 -3.51 13.56 3.18
C GLN A 211 -4.81 13.71 2.41
N SER A 212 -5.96 13.55 3.06
CA SER A 212 -7.26 13.80 2.44
C SER A 212 -7.36 15.24 1.93
N GLY A 213 -6.96 16.22 2.75
CA GLY A 213 -6.95 17.63 2.37
C GLY A 213 -6.05 17.95 1.17
N VAL A 214 -4.88 17.31 1.07
CA VAL A 214 -3.95 17.47 -0.05
C VAL A 214 -4.52 16.85 -1.34
N LEU A 215 -5.14 15.67 -1.26
CA LEU A 215 -5.79 15.04 -2.41
C LEU A 215 -6.99 15.86 -2.91
N ASN A 216 -7.79 16.37 -1.98
CA ASN A 216 -8.89 17.28 -2.27
C ASN A 216 -8.37 18.56 -2.96
N TYR A 217 -7.27 19.12 -2.46
CA TYR A 217 -6.66 20.31 -3.05
C TYR A 217 -6.15 20.03 -4.46
N SER A 218 -5.44 18.92 -4.67
CA SER A 218 -4.93 18.51 -5.99
C SER A 218 -6.08 18.42 -6.99
N SER A 219 -7.19 17.80 -6.59
CA SER A 219 -8.38 17.64 -7.43
C SER A 219 -9.05 18.97 -7.77
N GLU A 220 -9.25 19.87 -6.79
CA GLU A 220 -9.89 21.17 -7.05
C GLU A 220 -8.96 22.11 -7.83
N PHE A 221 -7.65 22.08 -7.54
CA PHE A 221 -6.64 22.83 -8.29
C PHE A 221 -6.60 22.39 -9.75
N GLU A 222 -6.60 21.08 -10.02
CA GLU A 222 -6.60 20.52 -11.37
C GLU A 222 -7.85 20.89 -12.15
N LYS A 223 -9.01 20.79 -11.50
CA LYS A 223 -10.29 21.18 -12.07
C LYS A 223 -10.31 22.66 -12.46
N TYR A 224 -9.70 23.54 -11.67
CA TYR A 224 -9.70 24.97 -11.93
C TYR A 224 -8.58 25.43 -12.88
N ALA A 225 -7.35 24.96 -12.67
CA ALA A 225 -6.18 25.34 -13.45
C ALA A 225 -6.00 24.54 -14.75
N GLU A 226 -6.68 23.40 -14.89
CA GLU A 226 -6.54 22.41 -15.97
C GLU A 226 -5.10 21.93 -16.16
N VAL A 227 -4.34 21.91 -15.08
CA VAL A 227 -2.96 21.47 -15.00
C VAL A 227 -2.83 20.61 -13.74
N PRO A 228 -2.19 19.43 -13.81
CA PRO A 228 -1.89 18.61 -12.64
C PRO A 228 -1.19 19.45 -11.57
N PHE A 229 -1.67 19.37 -10.33
CA PHE A 229 -0.99 20.01 -9.20
C PHE A 229 0.34 19.28 -8.94
N ILE A 230 0.26 17.94 -8.90
CA ILE A 230 1.37 17.02 -8.67
C ILE A 230 1.78 16.37 -9.99
N SER A 231 3.05 16.50 -10.39
CA SER A 231 3.63 15.67 -11.44
C SER A 231 3.95 14.27 -10.89
N SER A 232 4.02 13.25 -11.75
CA SER A 232 4.32 11.84 -11.41
C SER A 232 5.61 11.61 -10.61
N GLN A 233 6.44 12.64 -10.42
CA GLN A 233 7.67 12.61 -9.62
C GLN A 233 7.43 12.81 -8.12
N HIS A 234 6.25 13.29 -7.70
CA HIS A 234 5.96 13.60 -6.30
C HIS A 234 4.91 12.68 -5.65
N THR A 235 4.66 11.51 -6.25
CA THR A 235 3.63 10.53 -5.86
C THR A 235 3.89 9.81 -4.52
N GLY A 236 4.83 10.32 -3.69
CA GLY A 236 5.16 9.82 -2.35
C GLY A 236 5.16 10.89 -1.25
N MET A 237 4.49 12.03 -1.47
CA MET A 237 4.68 13.26 -0.68
C MET A 237 4.09 13.32 0.73
N MET A 238 3.50 12.25 1.26
CA MET A 238 3.23 12.18 2.70
C MET A 238 3.42 10.74 3.13
N SER A 239 4.57 10.44 3.74
CA SER A 239 4.77 9.13 4.39
C SER A 239 3.74 8.97 5.50
N LEU A 240 2.85 7.99 5.36
CA LEU A 240 2.06 7.48 6.48
C LEU A 240 3.03 7.01 7.54
N VAL A 241 3.01 7.65 8.71
CA VAL A 241 3.79 7.17 9.86
C VAL A 241 3.13 5.88 10.32
N GLY A 242 3.87 4.77 10.23
CA GLY A 242 3.36 3.42 10.41
C GLY A 242 3.18 2.96 11.86
N ASP A 243 3.63 3.74 12.85
CA ASP A 243 3.57 3.33 14.25
C ASP A 243 2.49 4.13 15.01
N PHE A 244 1.42 3.42 15.36
CA PHE A 244 0.17 4.00 15.85
C PHE A 244 -0.07 3.63 17.32
N LYS A 245 0.54 4.39 18.23
CA LYS A 245 0.06 4.50 19.62
C LYS A 245 0.35 5.90 20.15
N LEU A 246 -0.71 6.58 20.61
CA LEU A 246 -0.53 7.72 21.51
C LEU A 246 0.25 7.22 22.73
N PRO A 247 1.26 7.97 23.20
CA PRO A 247 1.92 7.66 24.45
C PRO A 247 0.91 7.61 25.61
N PRO A 248 1.17 6.84 26.68
CA PRO A 248 0.34 6.87 27.88
C PRO A 248 0.19 8.30 28.45
N GLU A 249 -0.94 8.58 29.09
CA GLU A 249 -1.22 9.88 29.71
C GLU A 249 -0.13 10.35 30.68
N SER A 250 0.47 9.43 31.45
CA SER A 250 1.59 9.73 32.34
C SER A 250 2.81 10.27 31.60
N THR A 251 3.09 9.75 30.40
CA THR A 251 4.18 10.23 29.54
C THR A 251 3.86 11.62 29.00
N LEU A 252 2.64 11.87 28.52
CA LEU A 252 2.27 13.21 28.04
C LEU A 252 2.27 14.24 29.17
N LYS A 253 1.78 13.90 30.37
CA LYS A 253 1.84 14.77 31.55
C LYS A 253 3.27 15.14 31.95
N THR A 254 4.21 14.21 31.77
CA THR A 254 5.64 14.46 32.03
C THR A 254 6.24 15.42 31.00
N LEU A 255 5.85 15.29 29.72
CA LEU A 255 6.41 16.10 28.62
C LEU A 255 5.77 17.50 28.53
N TYR A 256 4.46 17.59 28.78
CA TYR A 256 3.64 18.76 28.44
C TYR A 256 2.86 19.34 29.62
N GLY A 257 2.94 18.75 30.81
CA GLY A 257 2.27 19.25 32.01
C GLY A 257 0.74 19.24 31.86
N GLU A 258 0.10 20.35 32.21
CA GLU A 258 -1.36 20.49 32.17
C GLU A 258 -1.95 20.39 30.75
N ALA A 259 -1.17 20.75 29.72
CA ALA A 259 -1.61 20.65 28.32
C ALA A 259 -1.79 19.20 27.84
N ALA A 260 -1.31 18.21 28.59
CA ALA A 260 -1.47 16.79 28.25
C ALA A 260 -2.93 16.36 28.15
N GLU A 261 -3.81 16.92 28.99
CA GLU A 261 -5.25 16.60 28.98
C GLU A 261 -5.89 17.11 27.69
N GLU A 262 -5.60 18.35 27.29
CA GLU A 262 -6.08 18.94 26.03
C GLU A 262 -5.57 18.18 24.80
N ILE A 263 -4.32 17.72 24.81
CA ILE A 263 -3.75 16.90 23.73
C ILE A 263 -4.48 15.54 23.63
N PHE A 264 -4.81 14.92 24.77
CA PHE A 264 -5.57 13.68 24.80
C PHE A 264 -7.00 13.84 24.28
N GLU A 265 -7.69 14.89 24.71
CA GLU A 265 -9.05 15.20 24.24
C GLU A 265 -9.07 15.47 22.74
N LEU A 266 -8.08 16.21 22.23
CA LEU A 266 -7.93 16.46 20.80
C LEU A 266 -7.70 15.17 20.03
N ALA A 267 -6.88 14.26 20.57
CA ALA A 267 -6.62 12.96 19.96
C ALA A 267 -7.87 12.08 19.90
N ASP A 268 -8.63 12.01 20.99
CA ASP A 268 -9.85 11.19 21.09
C ASP A 268 -10.96 11.72 20.18
N THR A 269 -11.16 13.05 20.20
CA THR A 269 -12.10 13.73 19.29
C THR A 269 -11.76 13.43 17.84
N LEU A 270 -10.48 13.59 17.46
CA LEU A 270 -10.03 13.34 16.10
C LEU A 270 -10.22 11.88 15.69
N LYS A 271 -9.91 10.94 16.58
CA LYS A 271 -10.11 9.52 16.33
C LYS A 271 -11.58 9.20 16.13
N GLY A 272 -12.45 9.66 17.03
CA GLY A 272 -13.89 9.45 16.96
C GLY A 272 -14.50 10.00 15.69
N GLU A 273 -14.06 11.17 15.22
CA GLU A 273 -14.57 11.73 13.97
C GLU A 273 -14.09 11.02 12.71
N ILE A 274 -12.83 10.57 12.69
CA ILE A 274 -12.32 9.76 11.58
C ILE A 274 -13.12 8.46 11.47
N GLU A 275 -13.37 7.80 12.60
CA GLU A 275 -14.14 6.55 12.65
C GLU A 275 -15.63 6.75 12.33
N ALA A 276 -16.24 7.84 12.79
CA ALA A 276 -17.65 8.13 12.54
C ALA A 276 -17.93 8.56 11.10
N THR A 277 -16.98 9.25 10.46
CA THR A 277 -17.16 9.78 9.10
C THR A 277 -16.86 8.73 8.04
N ASP A 278 -15.82 7.91 8.24
CA ASP A 278 -15.32 6.86 7.30
C ASP A 278 -15.38 7.26 5.81
N ASP A 279 -14.96 8.50 5.51
CA ASP A 279 -14.99 9.07 4.16
C ASP A 279 -13.60 9.60 3.77
N ILE A 280 -13.13 9.17 2.59
CA ILE A 280 -11.81 9.54 2.05
C ILE A 280 -11.70 11.05 1.84
N GLY A 281 -12.80 11.75 1.56
CA GLY A 281 -12.87 13.20 1.44
C GLY A 281 -12.73 13.95 2.76
N PHE A 282 -12.90 13.27 3.91
CA PHE A 282 -12.60 13.82 5.24
C PHE A 282 -11.25 13.36 5.79
N ALA A 283 -10.94 12.07 5.74
CA ALA A 283 -9.70 11.50 6.23
C ALA A 283 -9.37 10.19 5.53
N ILE A 284 -8.09 9.87 5.32
CA ILE A 284 -7.70 8.58 4.76
C ILE A 284 -8.01 7.45 5.76
N PRO A 285 -8.89 6.48 5.42
CA PRO A 285 -9.19 5.36 6.30
C PRO A 285 -7.97 4.44 6.38
N LEU A 286 -7.63 3.97 7.58
CA LEU A 286 -6.52 3.05 7.77
C LEU A 286 -6.98 1.61 7.48
N ARG A 287 -7.12 1.26 6.20
CA ARG A 287 -7.28 -0.15 5.80
C ARG A 287 -5.90 -0.78 5.71
N VAL A 288 -5.34 -1.17 6.85
CA VAL A 288 -4.06 -1.91 6.88
C VAL A 288 -4.33 -3.24 6.21
N SER A 289 -3.98 -3.34 4.92
CA SER A 289 -4.10 -4.55 4.13
C SER A 289 -2.78 -5.29 4.23
N LEU A 290 -2.65 -6.30 5.11
CA LEU A 290 -1.50 -7.19 5.08
C LEU A 290 -1.58 -8.01 3.79
N VAL A 291 -0.73 -7.64 2.82
CA VAL A 291 -0.57 -8.34 1.53
C VAL A 291 0.57 -9.32 1.67
N PHE A 292 0.27 -10.61 1.75
CA PHE A 292 1.31 -11.64 1.60
C PHE A 292 1.53 -11.88 0.12
N ALA A 293 2.72 -11.59 -0.41
CA ALA A 293 3.10 -11.92 -1.77
C ALA A 293 4.11 -13.06 -1.78
N LYS A 294 3.91 -14.06 -2.65
CA LYS A 294 4.91 -15.09 -2.94
C LYS A 294 5.56 -14.73 -4.27
N GLU A 295 6.89 -14.78 -4.34
CA GLU A 295 7.61 -14.73 -5.60
C GLU A 295 7.63 -16.14 -6.22
N GLU A 296 7.03 -16.28 -7.39
CA GLU A 296 7.22 -17.44 -8.27
C GLU A 296 7.65 -16.93 -9.65
N GLY A 297 8.96 -16.97 -9.92
CA GLY A 297 9.53 -16.39 -11.14
C GLY A 297 9.55 -14.85 -11.12
N ASP A 298 9.25 -14.21 -12.25
CA ASP A 298 9.20 -12.74 -12.41
C ASP A 298 7.85 -12.12 -11.98
N GLU A 299 6.91 -12.92 -11.45
CA GLU A 299 5.59 -12.45 -11.02
C GLU A 299 5.40 -12.54 -9.50
N GLN A 300 4.90 -11.45 -8.89
CA GLN A 300 4.48 -11.43 -7.49
C GLN A 300 3.00 -11.80 -7.36
N ILE A 301 2.71 -12.96 -6.76
CA ILE A 301 1.33 -13.43 -6.54
C ILE A 301 0.88 -13.04 -5.14
N VAL A 302 -0.23 -12.30 -5.03
CA VAL A 302 -0.87 -11.93 -3.76
C VAL A 302 -1.66 -13.11 -3.19
N ILE A 303 -1.19 -13.66 -2.07
CA ILE A 303 -1.71 -14.83 -1.37
C ILE A 303 -2.89 -14.46 -0.45
N ALA A 304 -2.81 -13.32 0.23
CA ALA A 304 -3.85 -12.88 1.16
C ALA A 304 -3.83 -11.36 1.32
N LYS A 305 -5.02 -10.76 1.45
CA LYS A 305 -5.24 -9.38 1.88
C LYS A 305 -6.01 -9.43 3.20
N ALA A 306 -5.55 -8.73 4.22
CA ALA A 306 -6.25 -8.65 5.50
C ALA A 306 -6.34 -7.21 5.94
N SER A 307 -7.56 -6.67 6.04
CA SER A 307 -7.87 -5.27 6.35
C SER A 307 -7.93 -4.92 7.85
N GLY A 308 -7.51 -5.84 8.73
CA GLY A 308 -7.45 -5.61 10.18
C GLY A 308 -8.70 -6.01 10.98
N SER A 309 -9.72 -6.62 10.35
CA SER A 309 -10.85 -7.20 11.09
C SER A 309 -10.47 -8.52 11.79
N ALA A 310 -11.25 -8.93 12.80
CA ALA A 310 -11.02 -10.20 13.50
C ALA A 310 -11.14 -11.43 12.57
N GLU A 311 -11.97 -11.34 11.52
CA GLU A 311 -12.08 -12.34 10.45
C GLU A 311 -10.85 -12.33 9.54
N ASP A 312 -10.27 -11.16 9.25
CA ASP A 312 -9.05 -11.03 8.45
C ASP A 312 -7.83 -11.65 9.13
N LEU A 313 -7.73 -11.55 10.47
CA LEU A 313 -6.69 -12.23 11.26
C LEU A 313 -6.84 -13.76 11.24
N GLN A 314 -8.08 -14.27 11.18
CA GLN A 314 -8.33 -15.70 11.00
C GLN A 314 -8.01 -16.16 9.57
N ASN A 315 -8.33 -15.35 8.56
CA ASN A 315 -7.99 -15.62 7.16
C ASN A 315 -6.47 -15.56 6.92
N LEU A 316 -5.76 -14.64 7.57
CA LEU A 316 -4.29 -14.60 7.63
C LEU A 316 -3.70 -15.86 8.26
N ARG A 317 -4.24 -16.28 9.42
CA ARG A 317 -3.82 -17.53 10.05
C ARG A 317 -4.06 -18.73 9.16
N LYS A 318 -5.19 -18.79 8.44
CA LYS A 318 -5.46 -19.83 7.44
C LYS A 318 -4.48 -19.75 6.26
N ALA A 319 -4.15 -18.56 5.75
CA ALA A 319 -3.21 -18.37 4.65
C ALA A 319 -1.76 -18.75 5.00
N MET A 320 -1.29 -18.47 6.23
CA MET A 320 0.03 -18.94 6.71
C MET A 320 0.11 -20.47 6.83
N ILE A 321 -1.03 -21.16 6.92
CA ILE A 321 -1.11 -22.63 7.04
C ILE A 321 -1.17 -23.29 5.63
N VAL A 322 -1.33 -22.52 4.56
CA VAL A 322 -1.38 -23.04 3.19
C VAL A 322 -0.02 -22.92 2.51
N GLU A 323 0.58 -24.08 2.28
CA GLU A 323 1.57 -24.39 1.23
C GLU A 323 3.03 -23.95 1.42
N LYS A 324 3.70 -24.63 2.36
CA LYS A 324 4.99 -25.21 1.99
C LYS A 324 4.68 -26.47 1.16
N HIS A 325 4.68 -26.37 -0.16
CA HIS A 325 4.61 -27.54 -1.04
C HIS A 325 5.92 -28.33 -0.88
N VAL A 326 6.00 -29.15 0.18
CA VAL A 326 7.16 -30.02 0.40
C VAL A 326 6.83 -31.34 -0.28
N ASP A 327 7.64 -31.69 -1.26
CA ASP A 327 7.63 -33.00 -1.91
C ASP A 327 7.50 -34.11 -0.85
N PRO A 328 6.40 -34.91 -0.87
CA PRO A 328 6.17 -35.97 0.10
C PRO A 328 7.32 -36.98 0.19
N ASP A 329 8.01 -37.22 -0.92
CA ASP A 329 9.12 -38.18 -0.96
C ASP A 329 10.38 -37.63 -0.29
N LYS A 330 10.53 -36.30 -0.22
CA LYS A 330 11.62 -35.65 0.54
C LYS A 330 11.30 -35.44 2.01
N SER A 331 10.04 -35.12 2.35
CA SER A 331 9.62 -34.87 3.74
C SER A 331 9.40 -36.16 4.52
N HIS A 332 8.87 -37.20 3.88
CA HIS A 332 8.50 -38.46 4.51
C HIS A 332 9.06 -39.66 3.72
N PRO A 333 10.40 -39.84 3.69
CA PRO A 333 11.04 -40.83 2.83
C PRO A 333 10.77 -42.29 3.25
N PHE A 334 10.34 -42.54 4.50
CA PHE A 334 10.27 -43.90 5.02
C PHE A 334 8.90 -44.53 4.89
N SER A 335 8.85 -45.73 4.33
CA SER A 335 7.71 -46.65 4.54
C SER A 335 7.69 -47.17 5.97
N GLN A 336 6.60 -47.81 6.40
CA GLN A 336 6.54 -48.45 7.73
C GLN A 336 7.69 -49.45 7.98
N LYS A 337 8.12 -50.18 6.94
CA LYS A 337 9.29 -51.08 7.01
C LYS A 337 10.60 -50.28 7.11
N GLY A 338 10.69 -49.15 6.39
CA GLY A 338 11.82 -48.22 6.46
C GLY A 338 11.97 -47.60 7.85
N LEU A 339 10.87 -47.11 8.43
CA LEU A 339 10.83 -46.55 9.78
C LEU A 339 11.30 -47.57 10.82
N MET A 340 10.84 -48.83 10.71
CA MET A 340 11.27 -49.91 11.60
C MET A 340 12.79 -50.15 11.52
N LYS A 341 13.35 -50.17 10.31
CA LYS A 341 14.78 -50.37 10.09
C LYS A 341 15.60 -49.22 10.68
N ALA A 342 15.23 -47.98 10.35
CA ALA A 342 15.92 -46.77 10.83
C ALA A 342 15.87 -46.64 12.37
N VAL A 343 14.72 -46.96 13.00
CA VAL A 343 14.59 -46.93 14.46
C VAL A 343 15.44 -48.02 15.12
N ASN A 344 15.45 -49.24 14.59
CA ASN A 344 16.29 -50.32 15.13
C ASN A 344 17.78 -50.00 14.98
N GLU A 345 18.21 -49.51 13.82
CA GLU A 345 19.60 -49.09 13.58
C GLU A 345 20.02 -48.00 14.56
N ARG A 346 19.17 -46.99 14.78
CA ARG A 346 19.47 -45.92 15.72
C ARG A 346 19.49 -46.39 17.17
N LEU A 347 18.61 -47.32 17.56
CA LEU A 347 18.62 -47.90 18.89
C LEU A 347 19.86 -48.77 19.14
N TRP A 348 20.34 -49.53 18.14
CA TRP A 348 21.58 -50.31 18.25
C TRP A 348 22.84 -49.46 18.30
N GLN A 349 22.83 -48.26 17.71
CA GLN A 349 23.93 -47.30 17.83
C GLN A 349 23.97 -46.61 19.19
N ASP A 350 22.80 -46.40 19.79
CA ASP A 350 22.64 -45.51 20.93
C ASP A 350 22.58 -46.21 22.30
N LEU A 351 22.41 -47.54 22.34
CA LEU A 351 22.17 -48.31 23.56
C LEU A 351 22.87 -49.67 23.51
N ASP A 352 23.42 -50.11 24.65
CA ASP A 352 24.01 -51.43 24.81
C ASP A 352 22.96 -52.55 24.81
N ASP A 353 23.38 -53.76 24.44
CA ASP A 353 22.51 -54.93 24.30
C ASP A 353 21.70 -55.27 25.56
N GLU A 354 22.24 -54.97 26.75
CA GLU A 354 21.57 -55.18 28.04
C GLU A 354 20.42 -54.19 28.29
N ALA A 355 20.63 -52.90 27.96
CA ALA A 355 19.60 -51.87 28.02
C ALA A 355 18.49 -52.09 26.99
N LEU A 356 18.85 -52.62 25.81
CA LEU A 356 17.90 -52.97 24.76
C LEU A 356 17.02 -54.16 25.13
N ARG A 357 17.56 -55.18 25.82
CA ARG A 357 16.78 -56.33 26.33
C ARG A 357 15.70 -55.91 27.32
N LYS A 358 15.96 -54.89 28.13
CA LYS A 358 14.98 -54.35 29.08
C LYS A 358 13.84 -53.59 28.40
N LYS A 359 14.12 -52.92 27.28
CA LYS A 359 13.19 -52.01 26.59
C LYS A 359 12.42 -52.65 25.44
N LEU A 360 12.95 -53.70 24.83
CA LEU A 360 12.41 -54.32 23.61
C LEU A 360 11.91 -55.74 23.87
N PRO A 361 10.63 -56.05 23.54
CA PRO A 361 10.01 -57.31 23.93
C PRO A 361 10.38 -58.52 23.06
N LYS A 362 11.15 -58.34 21.98
CA LYS A 362 11.49 -59.44 21.04
C LYS A 362 12.94 -59.29 20.54
N GLN A 363 13.52 -60.42 20.15
CA GLN A 363 14.81 -60.50 19.45
C GLN A 363 14.60 -60.73 17.95
N ASN A 364 15.54 -60.28 17.13
CA ASN A 364 15.59 -60.56 15.70
C ASN A 364 16.12 -61.99 15.44
N GLN A 365 16.16 -62.41 14.17
CA GLN A 365 16.68 -63.73 13.76
C GLN A 365 18.17 -63.96 14.10
N GLN A 366 18.89 -62.90 14.49
CA GLN A 366 20.31 -62.92 14.87
C GLN A 366 20.50 -62.81 16.40
N GLY A 367 19.42 -62.91 17.20
CA GLY A 367 19.47 -62.86 18.67
C GLY A 367 19.56 -61.46 19.30
N LYS A 368 19.57 -60.38 18.51
CA LYS A 368 19.60 -59.00 19.01
C LYS A 368 18.20 -58.46 19.31
N PRO A 369 17.98 -57.72 20.41
CA PRO A 369 16.69 -57.10 20.69
C PRO A 369 16.28 -56.12 19.58
N ALA A 370 15.06 -56.26 19.05
CA ALA A 370 14.60 -55.49 17.90
C ALA A 370 13.08 -55.25 17.92
N LEU A 371 12.66 -54.12 17.36
CA LEU A 371 11.26 -53.85 17.05
C LEU A 371 10.86 -54.63 15.80
N ASN A 372 9.68 -55.26 15.85
CA ASN A 372 9.05 -55.87 14.69
C ASN A 372 7.93 -54.97 14.14
N SER A 373 7.36 -55.34 12.99
CA SER A 373 6.31 -54.56 12.33
C SER A 373 5.10 -54.30 13.24
N HIS A 374 4.70 -55.28 14.06
CA HIS A 374 3.62 -55.13 15.02
C HIS A 374 3.96 -54.19 16.18
N CYS A 375 5.22 -54.16 16.66
CA CYS A 375 5.68 -53.19 17.65
C CYS A 375 5.54 -51.76 17.11
N ILE A 376 6.05 -51.52 15.90
CA ILE A 376 6.01 -50.19 15.26
C ILE A 376 4.57 -49.75 15.00
N GLN A 377 3.71 -50.64 14.50
CA GLN A 377 2.30 -50.34 14.26
C GLN A 377 1.57 -49.95 15.56
N ALA A 378 1.84 -50.67 16.66
CA ALA A 378 1.25 -50.38 17.96
C ALA A 378 1.72 -49.01 18.50
N CYS A 379 3.01 -48.70 18.37
CA CYS A 379 3.56 -47.40 18.73
C CYS A 379 2.92 -46.27 17.90
N ILE A 380 2.82 -46.43 16.59
CA ILE A 380 2.19 -45.44 15.68
C ILE A 380 0.73 -45.17 16.09
N MET A 381 -0.03 -46.23 16.40
CA MET A 381 -1.42 -46.11 16.86
C MET A 381 -1.52 -45.38 18.20
N LYS A 382 -0.68 -45.75 19.18
CA LYS A 382 -0.67 -45.10 20.51
C LYS A 382 -0.27 -43.63 20.43
N LEU A 383 0.61 -43.29 19.49
CA LEU A 383 1.06 -41.92 19.23
C LEU A 383 0.07 -41.10 18.41
N GLY A 384 -0.97 -41.74 17.85
CA GLY A 384 -2.00 -41.07 17.06
C GLY A 384 -1.49 -40.49 15.75
N TRP A 385 -0.33 -40.92 15.25
CA TRP A 385 0.29 -40.33 14.06
C TRP A 385 -0.53 -40.54 12.79
N LYS A 386 -1.30 -41.64 12.69
CA LYS A 386 -2.18 -41.93 11.55
C LYS A 386 -3.50 -41.14 11.53
N LYS A 387 -3.76 -40.25 12.51
CA LYS A 387 -5.04 -39.52 12.58
C LYS A 387 -5.20 -38.47 11.47
N ASN A 388 -4.12 -37.75 11.15
CA ASN A 388 -4.06 -36.69 10.13
C ASN A 388 -2.64 -36.60 9.57
N ASN A 389 -2.46 -36.00 8.39
CA ASN A 389 -1.12 -35.65 7.89
C ASN A 389 -0.46 -34.64 8.84
N ASN A 390 0.74 -34.93 9.28
CA ASN A 390 1.49 -34.14 10.28
C ASN A 390 3.00 -34.30 10.03
N ASP A 391 3.83 -33.64 10.85
CA ASP A 391 5.30 -33.66 10.72
C ASP A 391 5.93 -35.06 10.80
N PHE A 392 5.22 -36.06 11.31
CA PHE A 392 5.69 -37.43 11.49
C PHE A 392 5.12 -38.41 10.46
N HIS A 393 3.96 -38.11 9.86
CA HIS A 393 3.20 -39.03 9.03
C HIS A 393 2.49 -38.30 7.89
N TYR A 394 2.63 -38.88 6.69
CA TYR A 394 1.93 -38.46 5.49
C TYR A 394 1.17 -39.64 4.87
N HIS A 395 -0.09 -39.44 4.53
CA HIS A 395 -0.93 -40.36 3.77
C HIS A 395 -1.21 -39.77 2.38
N SER A 396 -0.68 -40.44 1.37
CA SER A 396 -0.97 -40.12 -0.03
C SER A 396 -2.30 -40.76 -0.43
N LYS A 397 -3.36 -39.95 -0.55
CA LYS A 397 -4.69 -40.42 -0.95
C LYS A 397 -4.72 -41.05 -2.35
N MET A 398 -3.82 -40.62 -3.24
CA MET A 398 -3.76 -41.07 -4.62
C MET A 398 -3.14 -42.47 -4.77
N SER A 399 -2.21 -42.84 -3.87
CA SER A 399 -1.51 -44.14 -3.91
C SER A 399 -1.83 -45.06 -2.73
N ASP A 400 -2.67 -44.58 -1.80
CA ASP A 400 -2.97 -45.19 -0.51
C ASP A 400 -1.71 -45.59 0.29
N ARG A 401 -0.65 -44.77 0.19
CA ARG A 401 0.63 -45.02 0.86
C ARG A 401 0.78 -44.19 2.12
N HIS A 402 1.26 -44.84 3.18
CA HIS A 402 1.66 -44.18 4.42
C HIS A 402 3.18 -44.05 4.50
N GLN A 403 3.63 -42.83 4.68
CA GLN A 403 5.02 -42.41 4.71
C GLN A 403 5.34 -41.71 6.04
N TYR A 404 6.60 -41.80 6.47
CA TYR A 404 7.09 -41.30 7.75
C TYR A 404 8.38 -40.49 7.57
N SER A 405 8.56 -39.46 8.40
CA SER A 405 9.71 -38.56 8.35
C SER A 405 10.86 -39.02 9.26
N ASP A 406 12.04 -38.42 9.11
CA ASP A 406 13.15 -38.57 10.06
C ASP A 406 12.78 -38.11 11.48
N ALA A 407 11.92 -37.08 11.59
CA ALA A 407 11.41 -36.63 12.88
C ALA A 407 10.63 -37.73 13.60
N ALA A 408 9.94 -38.60 12.86
CA ALA A 408 9.25 -39.76 13.42
C ALA A 408 10.24 -40.79 14.00
N VAL A 409 11.38 -41.00 13.34
CA VAL A 409 12.47 -41.85 13.85
C VAL A 409 12.98 -41.31 15.19
N VAL A 410 13.35 -40.03 15.22
CA VAL A 410 13.90 -39.37 16.41
C VAL A 410 12.91 -39.37 17.57
N ALA A 411 11.64 -39.03 17.30
CA ALA A 411 10.60 -38.97 18.32
C ALA A 411 10.33 -40.35 18.94
N LEU A 412 10.32 -41.40 18.12
CA LEU A 412 10.10 -42.76 18.59
C LEU A 412 11.29 -43.29 19.41
N VAL A 413 12.52 -43.08 18.93
CA VAL A 413 13.75 -43.45 19.65
C VAL A 413 13.80 -42.74 21.02
N LYS A 414 13.51 -41.43 21.06
CA LYS A 414 13.47 -40.64 22.30
C LYS A 414 12.46 -41.18 23.30
N LYS A 415 11.26 -41.59 22.84
CA LYS A 415 10.24 -42.18 23.72
C LYS A 415 10.65 -43.54 24.26
N ILE A 416 11.26 -44.39 23.44
CA ILE A 416 11.76 -45.72 23.86
C ILE A 416 12.94 -45.57 24.84
N LYS A 417 13.80 -44.57 24.65
CA LYS A 417 14.87 -44.24 25.60
C LYS A 417 14.32 -43.74 26.94
N LYS A 418 13.27 -42.93 26.94
CA LYS A 418 12.69 -42.33 28.15
C LYS A 418 11.86 -43.33 28.98
N ASP A 419 11.19 -44.29 28.34
CA ASP A 419 10.27 -45.21 29.01
C ASP A 419 10.52 -46.66 28.60
N ASP A 420 11.03 -47.44 29.55
CA ASP A 420 11.38 -48.85 29.38
C ASP A 420 10.17 -49.72 29.01
N SER A 421 8.97 -49.32 29.41
CA SER A 421 7.73 -50.08 29.21
C SER A 421 6.93 -49.64 27.98
N PHE A 422 7.36 -48.60 27.26
CA PHE A 422 6.56 -47.92 26.24
C PHE A 422 6.07 -48.88 25.14
N VAL A 423 6.96 -49.74 24.65
CA VAL A 423 6.67 -50.69 23.57
C VAL A 423 5.71 -51.79 24.04
N ALA A 424 5.88 -52.27 25.27
CA ALA A 424 5.00 -53.27 25.86
C ALA A 424 3.58 -52.71 26.10
N ARG A 425 3.47 -51.50 26.66
CA ARG A 425 2.19 -50.82 26.88
C ARG A 425 1.48 -50.48 25.58
N SER A 426 2.23 -50.08 24.55
CA SER A 426 1.66 -49.80 23.23
C SER A 426 1.04 -51.04 22.61
N LYS A 427 1.60 -52.24 22.85
CA LYS A 427 1.03 -53.51 22.40
C LYS A 427 -0.19 -53.97 23.19
N ALA A 428 -0.24 -53.70 24.49
CA ALA A 428 -1.37 -54.08 25.35
C ALA A 428 -2.62 -53.22 25.11
N SER A 429 -2.46 -52.03 24.52
CA SER A 429 -3.53 -51.07 24.23
C SER A 429 -4.27 -51.35 22.91
N LYS A 430 -4.21 -52.60 22.40
CA LYS A 430 -4.80 -53.02 21.12
C LYS A 430 -6.22 -53.51 21.25
#